data_AF-A0A2M7EH10-F1
#
_entry.id   AF-A0A2M7EH10-F1
#
_cell.length_a   1.000
_cell.length_b   1.000
_cell.length_c   1.000
_cell.angle_alpha   90.00
_cell.angle_beta   90.00
_cell.angle_gamma   90.00
#
_symmetry.space_group_name_H-M   'P 1'
#
loop_
_entity.id
_entity.type
_entity.pdbx_description
1 polymer ?
#
loop_
_entity_poly.entity_id
_entity_poly.type
_entity_poly.pdbx_seq_one_letter_code
_entity_poly.pdbx_strand_id
1 'polypeptide(L)'
;MEEQKAIGIDLSIASREMIEALISESGEPSLFEEILKANTLRPDILRLLVESPYAPENIREDAAKILQIPVEVSALLEETEEAAEQRTQTLLQKIQGLSVAEKRMLAMRGGREARSILIKDTNKQIVMAVLDNPKIKEAEVEMFARSRSIPDEALRTITHTKEWMKNYGVLLAVVSNPKTPAGVAIPLLFNLKMRDLAALEKNRNIAEVIRTAAKKIVQARKGR
;
A
#
# COMPACT_ATOMS: atom_id res chain seq x y z
N MET A 1 12.95 -20.47 -8.97
CA MET A 1 12.52 -20.79 -7.58
C MET A 1 12.61 -19.49 -6.81
N GLU A 2 11.55 -18.70 -6.84
CA GLU A 2 11.47 -17.49 -6.04
C GLU A 2 11.04 -17.90 -4.63
N GLU A 3 11.98 -17.89 -3.70
CA GLU A 3 11.66 -17.89 -2.28
C GLU A 3 10.92 -16.59 -1.97
N GLN A 4 9.58 -16.64 -2.11
CA GLN A 4 8.73 -15.70 -1.41
C GLN A 4 9.03 -15.88 0.06
N LYS A 5 9.81 -14.95 0.61
CA LYS A 5 10.09 -14.82 2.04
C LYS A 5 8.76 -14.53 2.73
N ALA A 6 7.97 -15.57 2.95
CA ALA A 6 6.74 -15.55 3.70
C ALA A 6 7.15 -15.15 5.11
N ILE A 7 6.95 -13.87 5.42
CA ILE A 7 7.01 -13.39 6.79
C ILE A 7 6.00 -14.26 7.54
N GLY A 8 6.50 -15.06 8.49
CA GLY A 8 5.70 -16.02 9.26
C GLY A 8 4.66 -15.30 10.09
N ILE A 9 3.49 -15.07 9.49
CA ILE A 9 2.37 -14.39 10.12
C ILE A 9 1.20 -15.35 10.12
N ASP A 10 0.69 -15.61 11.32
CA ASP A 10 -0.40 -16.54 11.54
C ASP A 10 -1.75 -15.87 11.20
N LEU A 11 -2.38 -16.32 10.12
CA LEU A 11 -3.69 -15.83 9.69
C LEU A 11 -4.84 -16.34 10.57
N SER A 12 -4.60 -17.30 11.47
CA SER A 12 -5.64 -17.82 12.38
C SER A 12 -6.05 -16.79 13.44
N ILE A 13 -5.13 -15.91 13.82
CA ILE A 13 -5.31 -14.89 14.86
C ILE A 13 -5.71 -13.50 14.31
N ALA A 14 -5.78 -13.33 12.99
CA ALA A 14 -6.14 -12.05 12.38
C ALA A 14 -7.63 -11.72 12.64
N SER A 15 -7.99 -10.45 12.85
CA SER A 15 -9.41 -10.07 12.97
C SER A 15 -10.19 -10.35 11.69
N ARG A 16 -11.51 -10.41 11.83
CA ARG A 16 -12.43 -10.57 10.69
C ARG A 16 -12.29 -9.41 9.72
N GLU A 17 -12.20 -8.19 10.22
CA GLU A 17 -12.05 -6.96 9.44
C GLU A 17 -10.75 -6.96 8.64
N MET A 18 -9.66 -7.51 9.22
CA MET A 18 -8.38 -7.67 8.53
C MET A 18 -8.48 -8.67 7.37
N ILE A 19 -9.09 -9.84 7.62
CA ILE A 19 -9.28 -10.87 6.60
C ILE A 19 -10.20 -10.37 5.48
N GLU A 20 -11.24 -9.62 5.84
CA GLU A 20 -12.13 -8.97 4.89
C GLU A 20 -11.40 -7.95 4.01
N ALA A 21 -10.54 -7.12 4.62
CA ALA A 21 -9.71 -6.16 3.88
C ALA A 21 -8.77 -6.88 2.90
N LEU A 22 -8.13 -7.98 3.34
CA LEU A 22 -7.27 -8.80 2.49
C LEU A 22 -8.04 -9.40 1.30
N ILE A 23 -9.22 -9.97 1.54
CA ILE A 23 -10.04 -10.59 0.49
C ILE A 23 -10.55 -9.56 -0.51
N SER A 24 -10.90 -8.35 -0.05
CA SER A 24 -11.37 -7.28 -0.93
C SER A 24 -10.30 -6.73 -1.88
N GLU A 25 -9.02 -6.91 -1.54
CA GLU A 25 -7.91 -6.30 -2.27
C GLU A 25 -7.01 -7.28 -3.01
N SER A 26 -6.74 -8.41 -2.37
CA SER A 26 -5.75 -9.36 -2.84
C SER A 26 -6.44 -10.43 -3.68
N GLY A 27 -6.48 -10.21 -4.98
CA GLY A 27 -6.94 -11.21 -5.96
C GLY A 27 -5.97 -12.37 -6.17
N GLU A 28 -5.13 -12.70 -5.19
CA GLU A 28 -4.16 -13.81 -5.28
C GLU A 28 -4.78 -15.11 -4.79
N PRO A 29 -4.97 -16.13 -5.64
CA PRO A 29 -5.60 -17.39 -5.25
C PRO A 29 -4.88 -18.09 -4.08
N SER A 30 -3.55 -17.95 -3.99
CA SER A 30 -2.75 -18.51 -2.90
C SER A 30 -3.09 -17.91 -1.54
N LEU A 31 -3.49 -16.64 -1.47
CA LEU A 31 -3.90 -16.02 -0.21
C LEU A 31 -5.22 -16.61 0.29
N PHE A 32 -6.17 -16.87 -0.60
CA PHE A 32 -7.44 -17.52 -0.25
C PHE A 32 -7.23 -18.93 0.30
N GLU A 33 -6.31 -19.70 -0.28
CA GLU A 33 -5.90 -20.99 0.26
C GLU A 33 -5.28 -20.89 1.65
N GLU A 34 -4.38 -19.93 1.87
CA GLU A 34 -3.78 -19.68 3.18
C GLU A 34 -4.84 -19.30 4.23
N ILE A 35 -5.77 -18.41 3.87
CA ILE A 35 -6.87 -18.00 4.76
C ILE A 35 -7.74 -19.21 5.11
N LEU A 36 -8.14 -20.01 4.12
CA LEU A 36 -8.95 -21.21 4.34
C LEU A 36 -8.25 -22.21 5.27
N LYS A 37 -6.98 -22.52 4.99
CA LYS A 37 -6.19 -23.48 5.79
C LYS A 37 -5.99 -23.01 7.23
N ALA A 38 -5.77 -21.71 7.44
CA ALA A 38 -5.54 -21.15 8.77
C ALA A 38 -6.82 -20.94 9.60
N ASN A 39 -7.99 -20.87 8.96
CA ASN A 39 -9.25 -20.47 9.59
C ASN A 39 -10.34 -21.57 9.52
N THR A 40 -9.95 -22.84 9.42
CA THR A 40 -10.88 -23.99 9.36
C THR A 40 -11.81 -24.10 10.58
N LEU A 41 -11.43 -23.52 11.72
CA LEU A 41 -12.21 -23.52 12.96
C LEU A 41 -12.97 -22.21 13.20
N ARG A 42 -13.01 -21.29 12.22
CA ARG A 42 -13.63 -19.96 12.35
C ARG A 42 -14.81 -19.79 11.39
N PRO A 43 -16.04 -20.11 11.83
CA PRO A 43 -17.23 -20.07 10.97
C PRO A 43 -17.52 -18.70 10.37
N ASP A 44 -17.19 -17.62 11.09
CA ASP A 44 -17.30 -16.23 10.63
C ASP A 44 -16.44 -15.96 9.39
N ILE A 45 -15.22 -16.50 9.35
CA ILE A 45 -14.29 -16.35 8.24
C ILE A 45 -14.67 -17.27 7.07
N LEU A 46 -15.08 -18.50 7.36
CA LEU A 46 -15.53 -19.43 6.32
C LEU A 46 -16.77 -18.88 5.58
N ARG A 47 -17.72 -18.27 6.29
CA ARG A 47 -18.88 -17.59 5.66
C ARG A 47 -18.44 -16.45 4.76
N LEU A 48 -17.49 -15.64 5.24
CA LEU A 48 -16.93 -14.53 4.48
C LEU A 48 -16.24 -15.00 3.19
N LEU A 49 -15.58 -16.16 3.21
CA LEU A 49 -15.02 -16.78 2.00
C LEU A 49 -16.09 -17.24 1.01
N VAL A 50 -17.19 -17.82 1.50
CA VAL A 50 -18.32 -18.28 0.66
C VAL A 50 -19.05 -17.08 0.00
N GLU A 51 -19.28 -16.02 0.77
CA GLU A 51 -20.02 -14.82 0.33
C GLU A 51 -19.18 -13.88 -0.55
N SER A 52 -17.85 -13.99 -0.53
CA SER A 52 -16.98 -13.05 -1.24
C SER A 52 -17.04 -13.26 -2.77
N PRO A 53 -17.34 -12.20 -3.55
CA PRO A 53 -17.33 -12.27 -5.02
C PRO A 53 -15.92 -12.42 -5.60
N TYR A 54 -14.87 -12.19 -4.79
CA TYR A 54 -13.48 -12.29 -5.20
C TYR A 54 -12.85 -13.66 -4.92
N ALA A 55 -13.54 -14.53 -4.16
CA ALA A 55 -13.04 -15.85 -3.81
C ALA A 55 -13.20 -16.83 -5.00
N PRO A 56 -12.14 -17.58 -5.36
CA PRO A 56 -12.23 -18.56 -6.43
C PRO A 56 -13.17 -19.72 -6.04
N GLU A 57 -13.81 -20.33 -7.04
CA GLU A 57 -14.91 -21.30 -6.85
C GLU A 57 -14.50 -22.52 -6.01
N ASN A 58 -13.29 -23.04 -6.20
CA ASN A 58 -12.73 -24.11 -5.38
C ASN A 58 -12.66 -23.76 -3.87
N ILE A 59 -12.28 -22.54 -3.53
CA ILE A 59 -12.20 -22.10 -2.12
C ILE A 59 -13.58 -21.91 -1.52
N ARG A 60 -14.54 -21.39 -2.31
CA ARG A 60 -15.93 -21.26 -1.86
C ARG A 60 -16.54 -22.62 -1.56
N GLU A 61 -16.34 -23.61 -2.45
CA GLU A 61 -16.80 -24.98 -2.23
C GLU A 61 -16.16 -25.62 -1.00
N ASP A 62 -14.84 -25.48 -0.83
CA ASP A 62 -14.14 -26.09 0.30
C ASP A 62 -14.51 -25.44 1.63
N ALA A 63 -14.71 -24.12 1.67
CA ALA A 63 -15.24 -23.42 2.84
C ALA A 63 -16.67 -23.88 3.18
N ALA A 64 -17.54 -24.05 2.18
CA ALA A 64 -18.90 -24.55 2.36
C ALA A 64 -18.93 -26.00 2.88
N LYS A 65 -18.04 -26.86 2.38
CA LYS A 65 -17.88 -28.24 2.87
C LYS A 65 -17.45 -28.28 4.34
N ILE A 66 -16.48 -27.45 4.74
CA ILE A 66 -15.99 -27.39 6.12
C ILE A 66 -17.08 -26.88 7.07
N LEU A 67 -17.89 -25.91 6.63
CA LEU A 67 -18.99 -25.36 7.42
C LEU A 67 -20.15 -26.34 7.65
N GLN A 68 -20.17 -27.49 6.96
CA GLN A 68 -21.27 -28.47 7.00
C GLN A 68 -22.66 -27.81 6.78
N ILE A 69 -22.72 -26.73 6.02
CA ILE A 69 -23.98 -26.06 5.68
C ILE A 69 -24.67 -26.93 4.62
N PRO A 70 -25.91 -27.41 4.85
CA PRO A 70 -26.71 -28.02 3.80
C PRO A 70 -26.89 -27.02 2.68
N VAL A 71 -26.61 -27.43 1.45
CA VAL A 71 -26.71 -26.63 0.21
C VAL A 71 -28.10 -25.98 0.02
N GLU A 72 -29.11 -26.38 0.78
CA GLU A 72 -30.45 -25.79 0.80
C GLU A 72 -30.58 -24.44 1.55
N VAL A 73 -29.63 -24.05 2.40
CA VAL A 73 -29.68 -22.72 3.08
C VAL A 73 -29.40 -21.57 2.10
N SER A 74 -28.80 -21.88 0.94
CA SER A 74 -28.56 -20.94 -0.16
C SER A 74 -29.83 -20.20 -0.62
N ALA A 75 -31.00 -20.85 -0.53
CA ALA A 75 -32.28 -20.28 -0.94
C ALA A 75 -32.97 -19.45 0.15
N LEU A 76 -32.62 -19.64 1.43
CA LEU A 76 -33.15 -18.83 2.55
C LEU A 76 -32.39 -17.50 2.74
N LEU A 77 -31.30 -17.30 1.99
CA LEU A 77 -30.51 -16.06 2.01
C LEU A 77 -31.15 -14.95 1.16
N GLU A 78 -32.09 -15.26 0.28
CA GLU A 78 -32.84 -14.25 -0.50
C GLU A 78 -33.69 -13.33 0.41
N GLU A 79 -34.19 -13.82 1.55
CA GLU A 79 -34.94 -12.99 2.52
C GLU A 79 -34.05 -12.08 3.38
N THR A 80 -32.72 -12.22 3.28
CA THR A 80 -31.77 -11.34 4.00
C THR A 80 -31.24 -10.19 3.15
N GLU A 81 -31.61 -10.12 1.87
CA GLU A 81 -31.21 -9.04 0.96
C GLU A 81 -31.68 -7.65 1.45
N GLU A 82 -32.79 -7.55 2.19
CA GLU A 82 -33.27 -6.27 2.74
C GLU A 82 -32.42 -5.74 3.93
N ALA A 83 -31.53 -6.57 4.51
CA ALA A 83 -30.62 -6.13 5.58
C ALA A 83 -29.18 -5.85 5.07
N ALA A 84 -28.86 -6.23 3.82
CA ALA A 84 -27.53 -6.09 3.23
C ALA A 84 -27.24 -4.68 2.68
N GLU A 85 -28.17 -3.72 2.81
CA GLU A 85 -27.90 -2.29 2.64
C GLU A 85 -27.15 -1.66 3.83
N GLN A 86 -26.63 -2.48 4.76
CA GLN A 86 -25.74 -2.04 5.82
C GLN A 86 -24.35 -1.69 5.26
N ARG A 87 -24.27 -0.51 4.64
CA ARG A 87 -23.07 0.32 4.38
C ARG A 87 -21.82 -0.52 4.10
N THR A 88 -21.60 -0.90 2.84
CA THR A 88 -20.29 -1.40 2.39
C THR A 88 -19.23 -0.39 2.82
N GLN A 89 -18.50 -0.67 3.90
CA GLN A 89 -17.47 0.24 4.39
C GLN A 89 -16.41 0.36 3.31
N THR A 90 -16.02 1.60 3.01
CA THR A 90 -14.91 1.82 2.09
C THR A 90 -13.64 1.20 2.66
N LEU A 91 -12.71 0.76 1.81
CA LEU A 91 -11.44 0.18 2.27
C LEU A 91 -10.71 1.09 3.28
N LEU A 92 -10.79 2.40 3.10
CA LEU A 92 -10.27 3.38 4.05
C LEU A 92 -10.90 3.23 5.45
N GLN A 93 -12.23 3.10 5.54
CA GLN A 93 -12.93 2.93 6.80
C GLN A 93 -12.55 1.61 7.48
N LYS A 94 -12.42 0.52 6.71
CA LYS A 94 -11.95 -0.76 7.21
C LYS A 94 -10.55 -0.65 7.80
N ILE A 95 -9.61 -0.05 7.05
CA ILE A 95 -8.23 0.17 7.50
C ILE A 95 -8.17 1.02 8.77
N GLN A 96 -9.03 2.01 8.92
CA GLN A 96 -9.08 2.85 10.13
C GLN A 96 -9.44 2.06 11.40
N GLY A 97 -10.21 0.99 11.28
CA GLY A 97 -10.56 0.10 12.39
C GLY A 97 -9.47 -0.92 12.76
N LEU A 98 -8.47 -1.13 11.90
CA LEU A 98 -7.42 -2.12 12.12
C LEU A 98 -6.41 -1.70 13.20
N SER A 99 -5.93 -2.67 13.96
CA SER A 99 -4.79 -2.48 14.86
C SER A 99 -3.49 -2.18 14.10
N VAL A 100 -2.48 -1.67 14.81
CA VAL A 100 -1.15 -1.38 14.21
C VAL A 100 -0.53 -2.64 13.60
N ALA A 101 -0.68 -3.79 14.26
CA ALA A 101 -0.14 -5.07 13.77
C ALA A 101 -0.83 -5.51 12.47
N GLU A 102 -2.15 -5.36 12.40
CA GLU A 102 -2.95 -5.71 11.22
C GLU A 102 -2.69 -4.76 10.06
N LYS A 103 -2.60 -3.44 10.32
CA LYS A 103 -2.18 -2.49 9.30
C LYS A 103 -0.79 -2.80 8.76
N ARG A 104 0.15 -3.20 9.62
CA ARG A 104 1.49 -3.64 9.17
C ARG A 104 1.39 -4.90 8.31
N MET A 105 0.53 -5.84 8.67
CA MET A 105 0.29 -7.05 7.87
C MET A 105 -0.32 -6.69 6.50
N LEU A 106 -1.33 -5.80 6.48
CA LEU A 106 -1.98 -5.33 5.27
C LEU A 106 -1.00 -4.53 4.40
N ALA A 107 -0.08 -3.78 5.00
CA ALA A 107 0.98 -3.09 4.26
C ALA A 107 1.89 -4.06 3.48
N MET A 108 2.12 -5.27 4.00
CA MET A 108 3.00 -6.28 3.37
C MET A 108 2.25 -7.20 2.40
N ARG A 109 1.00 -7.55 2.70
CA ARG A 109 0.21 -8.55 1.95
C ARG A 109 -0.91 -7.98 1.09
N GLY A 110 -1.35 -6.76 1.38
CA GLY A 110 -2.44 -6.08 0.69
C GLY A 110 -2.08 -5.57 -0.70
N GLY A 111 -3.10 -5.07 -1.38
CA GLY A 111 -3.03 -4.60 -2.75
C GLY A 111 -2.42 -3.20 -2.89
N ARG A 112 -2.44 -2.68 -4.12
CA ARG A 112 -1.97 -1.32 -4.42
C ARG A 112 -2.78 -0.25 -3.67
N GLU A 113 -4.08 -0.47 -3.50
CA GLU A 113 -4.97 0.53 -2.91
C GLU A 113 -4.71 0.70 -1.40
N ALA A 114 -4.58 -0.39 -0.63
CA ALA A 114 -4.20 -0.32 0.78
C ALA A 114 -2.81 0.26 0.95
N ARG A 115 -1.84 -0.07 0.10
CA ARG A 115 -0.52 0.60 0.15
C ARG A 115 -0.66 2.11 -0.03
N SER A 116 -1.51 2.56 -0.95
CA SER A 116 -1.75 4.00 -1.18
C SER A 116 -2.42 4.72 -0.01
N ILE A 117 -3.19 3.98 0.79
CA ILE A 117 -3.83 4.47 2.01
C ILE A 117 -2.81 4.47 3.16
N LEU A 118 -2.14 3.34 3.39
CA LEU A 118 -1.23 3.09 4.51
C LEU A 118 0.06 3.91 4.44
N ILE A 119 0.52 4.32 3.24
CA ILE A 119 1.67 5.23 3.10
C ILE A 119 1.42 6.62 3.75
N LYS A 120 0.14 6.96 3.99
CA LYS A 120 -0.28 8.21 4.65
C LYS A 120 -0.61 8.02 6.12
N ASP A 121 -0.38 6.83 6.68
CA ASP A 121 -0.67 6.54 8.09
C ASP A 121 0.21 7.42 9.00
N THR A 122 -0.31 7.70 10.20
CA THR A 122 0.38 8.52 11.20
C THR A 122 1.57 7.75 11.81
N ASN A 123 1.47 6.42 11.88
CA ASN A 123 2.54 5.58 12.41
C ASN A 123 3.60 5.30 11.34
N LYS A 124 4.81 5.79 11.59
CA LYS A 124 5.97 5.62 10.70
C LYS A 124 6.32 4.16 10.42
N GLN A 125 6.13 3.25 11.38
CA GLN A 125 6.43 1.83 11.19
C GLN A 125 5.56 1.18 10.12
N ILE A 126 4.32 1.64 9.96
CA ILE A 126 3.40 1.17 8.92
C ILE A 126 3.87 1.69 7.56
N VAL A 127 4.22 2.98 7.48
CA VAL A 127 4.75 3.59 6.26
C VAL A 127 6.02 2.86 5.78
N MET A 128 6.93 2.54 6.71
CA MET A 128 8.14 1.77 6.39
C MET A 128 7.80 0.36 5.89
N ALA A 129 6.84 -0.33 6.52
CA ALA A 129 6.36 -1.62 6.03
C ALA A 129 5.77 -1.54 4.60
N VAL A 130 5.08 -0.44 4.23
CA VAL A 130 4.62 -0.25 2.85
C VAL A 130 5.80 -0.16 1.87
N LEU A 131 6.88 0.53 2.25
CA LEU A 131 8.09 0.65 1.41
C LEU A 131 8.89 -0.65 1.33
N ASP A 132 8.85 -1.48 2.38
CA ASP A 132 9.50 -2.79 2.43
C ASP A 132 8.67 -3.88 1.71
N ASN A 133 7.48 -3.55 1.19
CA ASN A 133 6.63 -4.52 0.51
C ASN A 133 7.31 -5.00 -0.79
N PRO A 134 7.51 -6.33 -0.99
CA PRO A 134 8.21 -6.87 -2.15
C PRO A 134 7.49 -6.63 -3.49
N LYS A 135 6.19 -6.30 -3.46
CA LYS A 135 5.35 -6.07 -4.64
C LYS A 135 5.23 -4.59 -5.01
N ILE A 136 5.93 -3.69 -4.30
CA ILE A 136 5.91 -2.26 -4.62
C ILE A 136 6.56 -1.99 -5.97
N LYS A 137 5.90 -1.20 -6.82
CA LYS A 137 6.43 -0.81 -8.14
C LYS A 137 6.97 0.62 -8.13
N GLU A 138 7.91 0.92 -9.02
CA GLU A 138 8.50 2.27 -9.13
C GLU A 138 7.46 3.37 -9.36
N ALA A 139 6.40 3.09 -10.11
CA ALA A 139 5.30 4.03 -10.33
C ALA A 139 4.55 4.38 -9.03
N GLU A 140 4.43 3.42 -8.10
CA GLU A 140 3.87 3.67 -6.77
C GLU A 140 4.84 4.51 -5.94
N VAL A 141 6.13 4.19 -5.98
CA VAL A 141 7.17 4.95 -5.26
C VAL A 141 7.21 6.41 -5.73
N GLU A 142 7.09 6.69 -7.03
CA GLU A 142 6.99 8.05 -7.55
C GLU A 142 5.77 8.79 -6.96
N MET A 143 4.62 8.12 -6.93
CA MET A 143 3.39 8.67 -6.37
C MET A 143 3.55 8.95 -4.86
N PHE A 144 4.19 8.04 -4.13
CA PHE A 144 4.44 8.18 -2.69
C PHE A 144 5.41 9.33 -2.41
N ALA A 145 6.51 9.42 -3.15
CA ALA A 145 7.48 10.50 -3.05
C ALA A 145 6.90 11.87 -3.38
N ARG A 146 5.82 11.95 -4.18
CA ARG A 146 5.11 13.21 -4.44
C ARG A 146 4.13 13.61 -3.34
N SER A 147 3.75 12.67 -2.48
CA SER A 147 2.77 12.91 -1.41
C SER A 147 3.32 13.84 -0.33
N ARG A 148 2.53 14.83 0.09
CA ARG A 148 2.89 15.73 1.21
C ARG A 148 2.68 15.08 2.58
N SER A 149 1.96 13.96 2.65
CA SER A 149 1.72 13.24 3.90
C SER A 149 2.89 12.36 4.32
N ILE A 150 3.73 11.93 3.37
CA ILE A 150 4.84 11.01 3.63
C ILE A 150 5.83 11.58 4.67
N PRO A 151 6.34 10.78 5.62
CA PRO A 151 7.38 11.23 6.55
C PRO A 151 8.74 11.39 5.85
N ASP A 152 9.60 12.22 6.43
CA ASP A 152 10.96 12.48 5.91
C ASP A 152 11.85 11.22 5.93
N GLU A 153 11.66 10.36 6.93
CA GLU A 153 12.32 9.05 7.04
C GLU A 153 12.02 8.15 5.83
N ALA A 154 10.76 8.08 5.39
CA ALA A 154 10.37 7.34 4.21
C ALA A 154 11.00 7.92 2.93
N LEU A 155 11.10 9.24 2.82
CA LEU A 155 11.82 9.89 1.72
C LEU A 155 13.31 9.54 1.74
N ARG A 156 13.94 9.47 2.92
CA ARG A 156 15.32 8.99 3.05
C ARG A 156 15.43 7.55 2.57
N THR A 157 14.56 6.64 3.00
CA THR A 157 14.55 5.25 2.52
C THR A 157 14.47 5.19 1.01
N ILE A 158 13.56 5.96 0.41
CA ILE A 158 13.42 6.02 -1.05
C ILE A 158 14.74 6.46 -1.72
N THR A 159 15.44 7.44 -1.15
CA THR A 159 16.72 7.91 -1.69
C THR A 159 17.90 6.96 -1.52
N HIS A 160 17.88 6.08 -0.51
CA HIS A 160 18.92 5.08 -0.30
C HIS A 160 18.74 3.87 -1.22
N THR A 161 17.53 3.63 -1.71
CA THR A 161 17.23 2.56 -2.67
C THR A 161 17.67 2.97 -4.08
N LYS A 162 18.83 2.47 -4.50
CA LYS A 162 19.45 2.80 -5.79
C LYS A 162 18.56 2.49 -6.99
N GLU A 163 17.76 1.43 -6.92
CA GLU A 163 16.87 1.01 -8.01
C GLU A 163 15.84 2.10 -8.31
N TRP A 164 15.14 2.59 -7.29
CA TRP A 164 14.14 3.66 -7.45
C TRP A 164 14.79 4.98 -7.88
N MET A 165 16.00 5.28 -7.40
CA MET A 165 16.70 6.52 -7.77
C MET A 165 17.22 6.55 -9.21
N LYS A 166 17.28 5.42 -9.93
CA LYS A 166 17.51 5.40 -11.39
C LYS A 166 16.32 5.97 -12.16
N ASN A 167 15.12 5.87 -11.60
CA ASN A 167 13.93 6.41 -12.22
C ASN A 167 13.89 7.94 -12.05
N TYR A 168 13.93 8.64 -13.18
CA TYR A 168 13.91 10.10 -13.18
C TYR A 168 12.65 10.69 -12.53
N GLY A 169 11.50 10.02 -12.68
CA GLY A 169 10.23 10.43 -12.08
C GLY A 169 10.30 10.43 -10.56
N VAL A 170 10.86 9.36 -9.98
CA VAL A 170 11.10 9.24 -8.53
C VAL A 170 12.08 10.31 -8.06
N LEU A 171 13.21 10.47 -8.75
CA LEU A 171 14.23 11.48 -8.40
C LEU A 171 13.63 12.89 -8.37
N LEU A 172 12.87 13.26 -9.40
CA LEU A 172 12.18 14.55 -9.46
C LEU A 172 11.11 14.68 -8.37
N ALA A 173 10.34 13.62 -8.10
CA ALA A 173 9.31 13.61 -7.05
C ALA A 173 9.91 13.86 -5.67
N VAL A 174 11.03 13.20 -5.34
CA VAL A 174 11.75 13.41 -4.08
C VAL A 174 12.24 14.85 -3.95
N VAL A 175 12.94 15.38 -4.97
CA VAL A 175 13.49 16.75 -4.90
C VAL A 175 12.39 17.81 -4.83
N SER A 176 11.24 17.55 -5.45
CA SER A 176 10.10 18.47 -5.46
C SER A 176 9.20 18.37 -4.22
N ASN A 177 9.49 17.49 -3.26
CA ASN A 177 8.68 17.32 -2.05
C ASN A 177 9.13 18.30 -0.94
N PRO A 178 8.20 19.06 -0.30
CA PRO A 178 8.51 19.97 0.80
C PRO A 178 9.13 19.29 2.03
N LYS A 179 8.83 18.02 2.27
CA LYS A 179 9.33 17.26 3.43
C LYS A 179 10.69 16.62 3.19
N THR A 180 11.25 16.72 1.98
CA THR A 180 12.57 16.17 1.70
C THR A 180 13.64 16.98 2.42
N PRO A 181 14.47 16.34 3.26
CA PRO A 181 15.58 17.02 3.93
C PRO A 181 16.53 17.63 2.89
N ALA A 182 16.93 18.90 3.10
CA ALA A 182 17.77 19.62 2.15
C ALA A 182 19.10 18.89 1.84
N GLY A 183 19.71 18.25 2.84
CA GLY A 183 20.94 17.47 2.66
C GLY A 183 20.79 16.28 1.70
N VAL A 184 19.57 15.75 1.55
CA VAL A 184 19.27 14.68 0.59
C VAL A 184 18.93 15.26 -0.78
N ALA A 185 18.14 16.35 -0.83
CA ALA A 185 17.69 16.93 -2.09
C ALA A 185 18.80 17.65 -2.89
N ILE A 186 19.71 18.36 -2.21
CA ILE A 186 20.71 19.21 -2.88
C ILE A 186 21.64 18.42 -3.81
N PRO A 187 22.24 17.27 -3.41
CA PRO A 187 23.07 16.46 -4.31
C PRO A 187 22.30 15.96 -5.54
N LEU A 188 21.00 15.68 -5.39
CA LEU A 188 20.16 15.17 -6.47
C LEU A 188 19.86 16.23 -7.54
N LEU A 189 19.95 17.52 -7.22
CA LEU A 189 19.73 18.61 -8.19
C LEU A 189 20.70 18.52 -9.38
N PHE A 190 21.91 18.01 -9.19
CA PHE A 190 22.89 17.87 -10.28
C PHE A 190 22.45 16.87 -11.35
N ASN A 191 21.63 15.89 -10.98
CA ASN A 191 21.11 14.85 -11.88
C ASN A 191 19.84 15.29 -12.63
N LEU A 192 19.29 16.47 -12.32
CA LEU A 192 18.09 16.97 -12.96
C LEU A 192 18.37 17.66 -14.30
N LYS A 193 17.38 17.56 -15.20
CA LYS A 193 17.37 18.25 -16.49
C LYS A 193 17.16 19.74 -16.29
N MET A 194 17.69 20.53 -17.23
CA MET A 194 17.68 21.99 -17.17
C MET A 194 16.26 22.57 -17.06
N ARG A 195 15.30 21.99 -17.78
CA ARG A 195 13.89 22.39 -17.75
C ARG A 195 13.28 22.27 -16.35
N ASP A 196 13.53 21.14 -15.69
CA ASP A 196 12.90 20.84 -14.40
C ASP A 196 13.60 21.59 -13.26
N LEU A 197 14.91 21.85 -13.37
CA LEU A 197 15.63 22.76 -12.47
C LEU A 197 15.06 24.18 -12.52
N ALA A 198 14.78 24.69 -13.72
CA ALA A 198 14.15 26.00 -13.90
C ALA A 198 12.72 26.03 -13.33
N ALA A 199 12.00 24.91 -13.37
CA ALA A 199 10.70 24.79 -12.72
C ALA A 199 10.82 24.78 -11.18
N LEU A 200 11.81 24.09 -10.63
CA LEU A 200 12.06 24.04 -9.17
C LEU A 200 12.41 25.42 -8.61
N GLU A 201 13.21 26.22 -9.32
CA GLU A 201 13.52 27.60 -8.92
C GLU A 201 12.25 28.46 -8.73
N LYS A 202 11.18 28.20 -9.49
CA LYS A 202 9.92 28.96 -9.40
C LYS A 202 8.92 28.34 -8.44
N ASN A 203 9.15 27.11 -7.98
CA ASN A 203 8.17 26.37 -7.20
C ASN A 203 8.18 26.84 -5.73
N ARG A 204 7.06 27.42 -5.29
CA ARG A 204 6.88 27.87 -3.90
C ARG A 204 6.54 26.76 -2.92
N ASN A 205 6.24 25.56 -3.43
CA ASN A 205 5.86 24.41 -2.60
C ASN A 205 7.05 23.60 -2.09
N ILE A 206 8.29 23.99 -2.38
CA ILE A 206 9.52 23.33 -1.91
C ILE A 206 10.28 24.21 -0.94
N ALA A 207 11.16 23.60 -0.13
CA ALA A 207 12.01 24.30 0.81
C ALA A 207 12.86 25.37 0.11
N GLU A 208 12.94 26.56 0.72
CA GLU A 208 13.63 27.73 0.15
C GLU A 208 15.11 27.46 -0.17
N VAL A 209 15.76 26.65 0.67
CA VAL A 209 17.15 26.24 0.50
C VAL A 209 17.35 25.46 -0.80
N ILE A 210 16.41 24.55 -1.12
CA ILE A 210 16.45 23.75 -2.35
C ILE A 210 16.22 24.64 -3.57
N ARG A 211 15.26 25.56 -3.48
CA ARG A 211 14.96 26.54 -4.55
C ARG A 211 16.18 27.41 -4.87
N THR A 212 16.84 27.93 -3.84
CA THR A 212 18.04 28.76 -3.97
C THR A 212 19.20 27.97 -4.57
N ALA A 213 19.39 26.71 -4.15
CA ALA A 213 20.39 25.83 -4.74
C ALA A 213 20.11 25.54 -6.23
N ALA A 214 18.86 25.24 -6.57
CA ALA A 214 18.44 25.03 -7.96
C ALA A 214 18.71 26.26 -8.84
N LYS A 215 18.38 27.46 -8.35
CA LYS A 215 18.67 28.74 -9.03
C LYS A 215 20.16 28.92 -9.35
N LYS A 216 21.05 28.64 -8.39
CA LYS A 216 22.50 28.74 -8.59
C LYS A 216 22.98 27.78 -9.68
N ILE A 217 22.47 26.54 -9.69
CA ILE A 217 22.82 25.54 -10.71
C ILE A 217 22.31 25.98 -12.09
N VAL A 218 21.08 26.51 -12.17
CA VAL A 218 20.49 27.04 -13.40
C VAL A 218 21.34 28.17 -13.98
N GLN A 219 21.74 29.13 -13.16
CA GLN A 219 22.60 30.24 -13.59
C GLN A 219 23.96 29.76 -14.08
N ALA A 220 24.61 28.85 -13.33
CA ALA A 220 25.89 28.29 -13.71
C ALA A 220 25.84 27.51 -15.04
N ARG A 221 24.72 26.85 -15.35
CA ARG A 221 24.53 26.12 -16.61
C ARG A 221 24.18 27.03 -17.80
N LYS A 222 23.53 28.18 -17.57
CA LYS A 222 23.21 29.16 -18.62
C LYS A 222 24.38 30.06 -18.99
N GLY A 223 25.32 30.25 -18.07
CA GLY A 223 26.56 31.01 -18.32
C GLY A 223 27.69 30.19 -18.94
N ARG A 224 27.43 28.92 -19.31
CA ARG A 224 28.30 28.05 -20.09
C ARG A 224 27.71 27.88 -21.48
#